data_AF-A0A7W0X4F0-F1
#
_entry.id   AF-A0A7W0X4F0-F1
#
_cell.length_a   1.000
_cell.length_b   1.000
_cell.length_c   1.000
_cell.angle_alpha   90.00
_cell.angle_beta   90.00
_cell.angle_gamma   90.00
#
_symmetry.space_group_name_H-M   'P 1'
#
loop_
_entity.id
_entity.type
_entity.pdbx_description
1 polymer ?
#
loop_
_entity_poly.entity_id
_entity_poly.type
_entity_poly.pdbx_seq_one_letter_code
_entity_poly.pdbx_strand_id
1 'polypeptide(L)' 'MVTRRSARLMRLQNYGVAVGNSADLVVLDCASAEQGIAELAVPLYGFKRGRMTFSREAPALYRP' A
#
# COMPACT_ATOMS: atom_id res chain seq x y z
N MET A 1 -12.00 -3.24 -4.79
CA MET A 1 -11.96 -3.62 -6.22
C MET A 1 -10.54 -3.76 -6.76
N VAL A 2 -9.61 -2.90 -6.35
CA VAL A 2 -8.25 -2.79 -6.92
C VAL A 2 -7.18 -3.75 -6.35
N THR A 3 -7.46 -4.50 -5.29
CA THR A 3 -6.51 -5.44 -4.65
C THR A 3 -6.93 -6.90 -4.85
N ARG A 4 -7.71 -7.48 -3.91
CA ARG A 4 -8.04 -8.91 -3.86
C ARG A 4 -8.70 -9.45 -5.14
N ARG A 5 -9.62 -8.70 -5.76
CA ARG A 5 -10.31 -9.15 -6.99
C ARG A 5 -9.33 -9.23 -8.17
N SER A 6 -8.46 -8.22 -8.34
CA SER A 6 -7.41 -8.23 -9.36
C SER A 6 -6.45 -9.41 -9.15
N ALA A 7 -6.00 -9.63 -7.91
CA ALA A 7 -5.14 -10.76 -7.57
C ALA A 7 -5.78 -12.12 -7.90
N ARG A 8 -7.10 -12.27 -7.66
CA ARG A 8 -7.86 -13.48 -8.03
C ARG A 8 -7.87 -13.70 -9.54
N LEU A 9 -8.10 -12.66 -10.35
CA LEU A 9 -8.06 -12.76 -11.82
C LEU A 9 -6.68 -13.17 -12.33
N MET A 10 -5.63 -12.70 -11.67
CA MET A 10 -4.24 -13.07 -11.96
C MET A 10 -3.82 -14.43 -11.40
N ARG A 11 -4.72 -15.15 -10.71
CA ARG A 11 -4.44 -16.44 -10.03
C ARG A 11 -3.28 -16.35 -9.03
N LEU A 12 -3.08 -15.19 -8.41
CA LEU A 12 -2.07 -15.03 -7.37
C LEU A 12 -2.50 -15.79 -6.12
N GLN A 13 -1.77 -16.84 -5.80
CA GLN A 13 -1.89 -17.55 -4.53
C GLN A 13 -1.18 -16.73 -3.44
N ASN A 14 -1.65 -16.84 -2.19
CA ASN A 14 -1.03 -16.19 -1.03
C ASN A 14 -0.93 -14.65 -1.17
N TYR A 15 -1.94 -14.01 -1.76
CA TYR A 15 -2.04 -12.55 -1.87
C TYR A 15 -2.83 -11.93 -0.71
N GLY A 16 -2.27 -10.88 -0.11
CA GLY A 16 -2.85 -10.12 0.99
C GLY A 16 -1.99 -10.17 2.25
N VAL A 17 -2.37 -9.39 3.27
CA VAL A 17 -1.66 -9.35 4.54
C VAL A 17 -2.15 -10.49 5.43
N ALA A 18 -1.45 -11.62 5.40
CA ALA A 18 -1.70 -12.78 6.24
C ALA A 18 -0.39 -13.55 6.47
N VAL A 19 -0.32 -14.32 7.56
CA VAL A 19 0.85 -15.16 7.87
C VAL A 19 1.08 -16.16 6.73
N GLY A 20 2.35 -16.30 6.31
CA GLY A 20 2.75 -17.19 5.22
C GLY A 20 2.69 -16.56 3.82
N ASN A 21 2.04 -15.40 3.65
CA ASN A 21 2.05 -14.68 2.39
C ASN A 21 3.38 -13.94 2.15
N SER A 22 3.67 -13.60 0.88
CA SER A 22 4.79 -12.71 0.57
C SER A 22 4.59 -11.36 1.27
N ALA A 23 5.66 -10.81 1.85
CA ALA A 23 5.66 -9.48 2.45
C ALA A 23 5.69 -8.38 1.37
N ASP A 24 4.61 -8.35 0.58
CA ASP A 24 4.33 -7.40 -0.49
C ASP A 24 3.17 -6.51 -0.02
N LEU A 25 3.49 -5.27 0.37
CA LEU A 25 2.48 -4.33 0.87
C LEU A 25 2.83 -2.88 0.57
N VAL A 26 1.81 -2.03 0.60
CA VAL A 26 1.91 -0.58 0.55
C VAL A 26 1.27 -0.03 1.81
N VAL A 27 1.93 0.93 2.45
CA VAL A 27 1.39 1.67 3.59
C VAL A 27 0.82 2.98 3.06
N LEU A 28 -0.46 3.21 3.32
CA LEU A 28 -1.18 4.42 2.90
C LEU A 28 -1.44 5.31 4.11
N ASP A 29 -1.38 6.63 3.90
CA ASP A 29 -1.73 7.64 4.91
C ASP A 29 -3.26 7.82 4.99
N CYS A 30 -3.95 6.86 5.61
CA CYS A 30 -5.39 6.88 5.82
C CYS A 30 -5.81 5.96 6.97
N ALA A 31 -6.90 6.29 7.66
CA ALA A 31 -7.45 5.46 8.75
C ALA A 31 -8.37 4.34 8.27
N SER A 32 -8.94 4.47 7.06
CA SER A 32 -9.82 3.45 6.46
C SER A 32 -9.64 3.34 4.95
N ALA A 33 -10.14 2.25 4.38
CA ALA A 33 -10.10 2.04 2.94
C ALA A 33 -10.97 3.07 2.18
N GLU A 34 -12.10 3.47 2.78
CA GLU A 34 -13.01 4.46 2.23
C GLU A 34 -12.34 5.83 2.17
N GLN A 35 -11.68 6.24 3.27
CA GLN A 35 -10.90 7.48 3.31
C GLN A 35 -9.76 7.44 2.29
N GLY A 36 -9.05 6.31 2.20
CA GLY A 36 -7.95 6.15 1.26
C GLY A 36 -8.32 6.41 -0.20
N ILE A 37 -9.57 6.09 -0.58
CA ILE A 37 -10.09 6.40 -1.91
C ILE A 37 -10.61 7.84 -1.99
N ALA A 38 -11.39 8.29 -1.01
CA ALA A 38 -12.03 9.60 -1.02
C ALA A 38 -11.02 10.77 -1.07
N GLU A 39 -9.88 10.61 -0.40
CA GLU A 39 -8.85 11.65 -0.26
C GLU A 39 -7.63 11.41 -1.16
N LEU A 40 -7.65 10.36 -2.00
CA LEU A 40 -6.49 9.94 -2.79
C LEU A 40 -5.24 9.77 -1.92
N ALA A 41 -5.37 8.97 -0.86
CA ALA A 41 -4.34 8.83 0.16
C ALA A 41 -2.99 8.46 -0.43
N VAL A 42 -1.97 9.11 0.11
CA VAL A 42 -0.60 9.02 -0.35
C VAL A 42 0.06 7.73 0.16
N PRO A 43 0.78 6.98 -0.69
CA PRO A 43 1.69 5.93 -0.24
C PRO A 43 2.88 6.50 0.54
N LEU A 44 3.07 6.02 1.77
CA LEU A 44 4.20 6.35 2.63
C LEU A 44 5.37 5.39 2.42
N TYR A 45 5.08 4.09 2.29
CA TYR A 45 6.08 3.04 2.13
C TYR A 45 5.61 1.97 1.16
N GLY A 46 6.55 1.35 0.46
CA GLY A 46 6.30 0.16 -0.34
C GLY A 46 7.30 -0.93 -0.04
N PHE A 47 6.81 -2.16 0.08
CA PHE A 47 7.62 -3.35 0.31
C PHE A 47 7.38 -4.39 -0.79
N LYS A 48 8.46 -5.02 -1.23
CA LYS A 48 8.43 -6.19 -2.11
C LYS A 48 9.32 -7.28 -1.53
N ARG A 49 8.75 -8.46 -1.27
CA ARG A 49 9.42 -9.62 -0.67
C ARG A 49 10.17 -9.25 0.62
N GLY A 50 9.53 -8.44 1.46
CA GLY A 50 10.07 -7.99 2.74
C GLY A 50 11.15 -6.90 2.66
N ARG A 51 11.49 -6.42 1.45
CA ARG A 51 12.43 -5.31 1.26
C ARG A 51 11.66 -4.03 0.98
N MET A 52 11.98 -2.95 1.69
CA MET A 52 11.44 -1.63 1.39
C MET A 52 11.99 -1.17 0.04
N THR A 53 11.11 -0.92 -0.94
CA THR A 53 11.48 -0.50 -2.29
C THR A 53 11.30 0.98 -2.51
N PHE A 54 10.44 1.63 -1.72
CA PHE A 54 10.34 3.09 -1.67
C PHE A 54 9.84 3.55 -0.30
N SER A 55 10.17 4.79 0.03
CA SER A 55 9.61 5.57 1.12
C SER A 55 9.30 6.98 0.62
N ARG A 56 8.32 7.64 1.22
CA ARG A 56 8.01 9.04 0.97
C ARG A 56 8.22 9.82 2.26
N GLU A 57 9.04 10.87 2.19
CA GLU A 57 9.22 11.79 3.31
C GLU A 57 8.00 12.70 3.48
N ALA A 58 7.77 13.13 4.72
CA ALA A 58 6.75 14.12 5.01
C ALA A 58 7.06 15.43 4.27
N PRO A 59 6.03 16.16 3.78
CA PRO A 59 6.26 17.44 3.12
C PRO A 59 7.02 18.42 4.03
N ALA A 60 8.06 19.04 3.49
CA ALA A 60 8.72 20.17 4.15
C ALA A 60 7.94 21.45 3.87
N LEU A 61 7.65 22.22 4.92
CA LEU A 61 7.03 23.54 4.80
C LEU A 61 8.11 24.60 4.64
N TYR A 62 8.05 25.35 3.54
CA TYR A 62 8.89 26.51 3.31
C TYR A 62 8.15 27.79 3.70
N ARG A 63 8.87 28.78 4.24
CA ARG A 63 8.31 30.12 4.44
C ARG A 63 8.12 30.80 3.07
N PRO A 64 7.04 31.58 2.88
CA PRO A 64 6.85 32.36 1.66
C PRO A 64 7.93 33.43 1.48
#